data_AF-A0A2N2SPX2-F1
#
_entry.id   AF-A0A2N2SPX2-F1
#
_cell.length_a   1.000
_cell.length_b   1.000
_cell.length_c   1.000
_cell.angle_alpha   90.00
_cell.angle_beta   90.00
_cell.angle_gamma   90.00
#
_symmetry.space_group_name_H-M   'P 1'
#
loop_
_entity.id
_entity.type
_entity.pdbx_description
1 polymer ?
#
loop_
_entity_poly.entity_id
_entity_poly.type
_entity_poly.pdbx_seq_one_letter_code
_entity_poly.pdbx_strand_id
1 'polypeptide(L)'
;AVYHWPDIVQLAGKTLNGRNDPYKRARGWSELVTQVRPQLTAHPDAVLVGDDRELLAQLIYGQRPARYARWQADPHIIDHYGLTVPLGTTSGDPVLFVSIRPDIGDTGACFESVEKIADVDVAVYQNFHRRVSIWLLKGFKGY
;
A
#
# COMPACT_ATOMS: atom_id res chain seq x y z
N ALA A 1 -25.58 -8.29 15.92
CA ALA A 1 -25.22 -9.64 16.40
C ALA A 1 -24.07 -10.31 15.62
N VAL A 2 -23.37 -9.65 14.70
CA VAL A 2 -22.27 -10.27 13.89
C VAL A 2 -20.89 -10.22 14.60
N TYR A 3 -20.80 -9.51 15.73
CA TYR A 3 -19.54 -9.20 16.42
C TYR A 3 -18.80 -10.44 16.98
N HIS A 4 -19.53 -11.50 17.34
CA HIS A 4 -18.98 -12.76 17.89
C HIS A 4 -18.87 -13.90 16.85
N TRP A 5 -18.96 -13.59 15.55
CA TRP A 5 -18.83 -14.59 14.48
C TRP A 5 -17.56 -15.44 14.55
N PRO A 6 -16.37 -14.89 14.90
CA PRO A 6 -15.15 -15.71 15.03
C PRO A 6 -15.29 -16.83 16.06
N ASP A 7 -15.92 -16.54 17.20
CA ASP A 7 -16.11 -17.48 18.31
C ASP A 7 -17.04 -18.63 17.89
N ILE A 8 -18.09 -18.32 17.12
CA ILE A 8 -19.06 -19.30 16.58
C ILE A 8 -18.38 -20.26 15.58
N VAL A 9 -17.48 -19.77 14.74
CA VAL A 9 -16.75 -20.61 13.76
C VAL A 9 -15.73 -21.52 14.45
N GLN A 10 -15.07 -21.03 15.51
CA GLN A 10 -14.11 -21.81 16.30
C GLN A 10 -14.81 -22.92 17.10
N LEU A 11 -15.98 -22.63 17.70
CA LEU A 11 -16.86 -23.61 18.35
C LEU A 11 -17.36 -24.70 17.38
N ALA A 12 -17.46 -24.41 16.08
CA ALA A 12 -17.84 -25.36 15.04
C ALA A 12 -16.67 -26.19 14.48
N GLY A 13 -15.45 -26.07 15.04
CA GLY A 13 -14.28 -26.87 14.65
C GLY A 13 -13.71 -26.54 13.26
N LYS A 14 -14.05 -25.37 12.69
CA LYS A 14 -13.56 -24.94 11.37
C LYS A 14 -12.51 -23.83 11.53
N THR A 15 -11.40 -23.93 10.81
CA THR A 15 -10.43 -22.83 10.72
C THR A 15 -11.00 -21.69 9.86
N LEU A 16 -10.80 -20.44 10.30
CA LEU A 16 -11.13 -19.27 9.49
C LEU A 16 -10.26 -19.25 8.23
N ASN A 17 -10.88 -18.95 7.10
CA ASN A 17 -10.27 -18.85 5.79
C ASN A 17 -11.00 -17.79 4.97
N GLY A 18 -10.45 -17.45 3.80
CA GLY A 18 -11.02 -16.41 2.93
C GLY A 18 -12.43 -16.70 2.39
N ARG A 19 -13.03 -17.87 2.64
CA ARG A 19 -14.41 -18.19 2.23
C ARG A 19 -15.42 -18.05 3.37
N ASN A 20 -15.01 -18.17 4.63
CA ASN A 20 -15.91 -18.21 5.79
C ASN A 20 -15.74 -17.03 6.78
N ASP A 21 -14.75 -16.15 6.58
CA ASP A 21 -14.64 -14.89 7.33
C ASP A 21 -15.26 -13.71 6.54
N PRO A 22 -16.43 -13.18 6.96
CA PRO A 22 -17.03 -12.00 6.33
C PRO A 22 -16.16 -10.75 6.47
N TYR A 23 -15.22 -10.73 7.42
CA TYR A 23 -14.27 -9.65 7.68
C TYR A 23 -12.93 -9.83 6.96
N LYS A 24 -12.75 -10.84 6.10
CA LYS A 24 -11.46 -11.12 5.43
C LYS A 24 -10.80 -9.89 4.80
N ARG A 25 -11.59 -8.98 4.21
CA ARG A 25 -11.10 -7.76 3.55
C ARG A 25 -10.59 -6.69 4.52
N ALA A 26 -10.95 -6.76 5.79
CA ALA A 26 -10.46 -5.84 6.83
C ALA A 26 -9.24 -6.38 7.59
N ARG A 27 -9.00 -7.70 7.55
CA ARG A 27 -7.90 -8.37 8.28
C ARG A 27 -6.54 -8.08 7.67
N GLY A 28 -5.46 -8.12 8.45
CA GLY A 28 -4.08 -8.04 7.95
C GLY A 28 -3.55 -6.63 7.64
N TRP A 29 -4.41 -5.61 7.59
CA TRP A 29 -3.96 -4.23 7.30
C TRP A 29 -3.03 -3.66 8.37
N SER A 30 -3.33 -3.85 9.65
CA SER A 30 -2.48 -3.37 10.76
C SER A 30 -1.07 -3.99 10.72
N GLU A 31 -0.99 -5.28 10.36
CA GLU A 31 0.29 -5.99 10.25
C GLU A 31 1.07 -5.50 9.03
N LEU A 32 0.40 -5.37 7.87
CA LEU A 32 1.00 -4.82 6.65
C LEU A 32 1.58 -3.43 6.91
N VAL A 33 0.79 -2.54 7.50
CA VAL A 33 1.23 -1.20 7.91
C VAL A 33 2.49 -1.34 8.77
N THR A 34 2.45 -2.15 9.84
CA THR A 34 3.60 -2.33 10.75
C THR A 34 4.86 -2.77 10.02
N GLN A 35 4.75 -3.71 9.07
CA GLN A 35 5.89 -4.22 8.30
C GLN A 35 6.42 -3.23 7.25
N VAL A 36 5.61 -2.29 6.77
CA VAL A 36 6.04 -1.21 5.86
C VAL A 36 6.77 -0.08 6.62
N ARG A 37 6.53 0.08 7.92
CA ARG A 37 7.09 1.16 8.76
C ARG A 37 8.63 1.32 8.67
N PRO A 38 9.45 0.24 8.69
CA PRO A 38 10.90 0.39 8.66
C PRO A 38 11.38 1.13 7.40
N GLN A 39 10.72 0.91 6.26
CA GLN A 39 11.09 1.57 5.01
C GLN A 39 10.78 3.08 5.05
N LEU A 40 9.63 3.47 5.62
CA LEU A 40 9.34 4.91 5.80
C LEU A 40 10.31 5.56 6.79
N THR A 41 10.69 4.83 7.84
CA THR A 41 11.61 5.35 8.87
C THR A 41 13.03 5.52 8.32
N ALA A 42 13.46 4.63 7.42
CA ALA A 42 14.74 4.72 6.73
C ALA A 42 14.79 5.83 5.67
N HIS A 43 13.64 6.32 5.21
CA HIS A 43 13.51 7.34 4.17
C HIS A 43 12.60 8.50 4.63
N PRO A 44 12.98 9.25 5.70
CA PRO A 44 12.12 10.26 6.32
C PRO A 44 11.84 11.48 5.44
N ASP A 45 12.67 11.71 4.43
CA ASP A 45 12.57 12.77 3.44
C ASP A 45 11.72 12.37 2.22
N ALA A 46 11.42 11.08 2.06
CA ALA A 46 10.71 10.57 0.90
C ALA A 46 9.20 10.86 0.95
N VAL A 47 8.62 11.16 -0.20
CA VAL A 47 7.17 11.24 -0.37
C VAL A 47 6.62 9.82 -0.48
N LEU A 48 5.69 9.45 0.39
CA LEU A 48 4.98 8.17 0.27
C LEU A 48 4.02 8.24 -0.94
N VAL A 49 4.22 7.39 -1.94
CA VAL A 49 3.37 7.35 -3.14
C VAL A 49 2.73 5.98 -3.30
N GLY A 50 1.42 5.95 -3.55
CA GLY A 50 0.67 4.73 -3.82
C GLY A 50 -0.09 4.78 -5.14
N ASP A 51 -0.18 3.62 -5.81
CA ASP A 51 -0.97 3.44 -7.04
C ASP A 51 -2.36 2.82 -6.82
N ASP A 52 -2.63 2.35 -5.60
CA ASP A 52 -3.91 1.83 -5.14
C ASP A 52 -4.47 2.68 -3.99
N ARG A 53 -5.77 3.00 -4.09
CA ARG A 53 -6.46 3.87 -3.13
C ARG A 53 -6.56 3.26 -1.74
N GLU A 54 -6.87 1.97 -1.64
CA GLU A 54 -7.09 1.31 -0.36
C GLU A 54 -5.76 1.19 0.39
N LEU A 55 -4.71 0.73 -0.30
CA LEU A 55 -3.36 0.65 0.22
C LEU A 55 -2.86 2.02 0.72
N LEU A 56 -2.95 3.06 -0.12
CA LEU A 56 -2.50 4.40 0.24
C LEU A 56 -3.23 4.92 1.48
N ALA A 57 -4.56 4.75 1.56
CA ALA A 57 -5.34 5.17 2.72
C ALA A 57 -4.91 4.45 4.01
N GLN A 58 -4.66 3.13 3.95
CA GLN A 58 -4.22 2.35 5.11
C GLN A 58 -2.85 2.80 5.61
N LEU A 59 -1.91 3.08 4.70
CA LEU A 59 -0.58 3.57 5.05
C LEU A 59 -0.63 4.99 5.63
N ILE A 60 -1.42 5.90 5.04
CA ILE A 60 -1.61 7.25 5.58
C ILE A 60 -2.18 7.18 7.00
N TYR A 61 -3.23 6.38 7.21
CA TYR A 61 -3.87 6.23 8.51
C TYR A 61 -2.91 5.63 9.55
N GLY A 62 -2.18 4.59 9.18
CA GLY A 62 -1.35 3.81 10.09
C GLY A 62 0.04 4.38 10.36
N GLN A 63 0.60 5.17 9.43
CA GLN A 63 1.95 5.73 9.54
C GLN A 63 1.97 7.24 9.74
N ARG A 64 0.90 7.95 9.35
CA ARG A 64 0.83 9.42 9.38
C ARG A 64 2.09 10.07 8.77
N PRO A 65 2.44 9.72 7.52
CA PRO A 65 3.62 10.28 6.88
C PRO A 65 3.48 11.80 6.74
N ALA A 66 4.59 12.51 6.84
CA ALA A 66 4.60 13.97 6.67
C ALA A 66 4.13 14.39 5.27
N ARG A 67 4.46 13.56 4.26
CA ARG A 67 4.15 13.82 2.86
C ARG A 67 3.69 12.53 2.17
N TYR A 68 2.65 12.66 1.38
CA TYR A 68 2.13 11.57 0.57
C TYR A 68 1.52 12.11 -0.72
N ALA A 69 1.44 11.26 -1.74
CA ALA A 69 0.77 11.56 -2.99
C ALA A 69 0.18 10.30 -3.64
N ARG A 70 -0.76 10.50 -4.57
CA ARG A 70 -1.33 9.46 -5.41
C ARG A 70 -0.60 9.43 -6.75
N TRP A 71 -0.20 8.24 -7.18
CA TRP A 71 0.31 8.03 -8.54
C TRP A 71 -0.82 8.23 -9.57
N GLN A 72 -0.76 9.30 -10.37
CA GLN A 72 -1.85 9.66 -11.29
C GLN A 72 -1.30 9.93 -12.70
N ALA A 73 -0.82 8.88 -13.37
CA ALA A 73 -0.36 8.97 -14.75
C ALA A 73 -1.52 9.08 -15.77
N ASP A 74 -2.64 8.43 -15.48
CA ASP A 74 -3.84 8.52 -16.31
C ASP A 74 -4.55 9.86 -16.06
N PRO A 75 -4.94 10.63 -17.10
CA PRO A 75 -5.74 11.84 -16.91
C PRO A 75 -7.13 11.57 -16.32
N HIS A 76 -7.62 10.33 -16.36
CA HIS A 76 -8.90 9.92 -15.80
C HIS A 76 -8.81 9.73 -14.27
N ILE A 77 -9.40 10.67 -13.54
CA ILE A 77 -9.45 10.66 -12.07
C ILE A 77 -10.54 9.70 -11.59
N ILE A 78 -10.14 8.60 -10.96
CA ILE A 78 -11.03 7.54 -10.46
C ILE A 78 -11.26 7.58 -8.94
N ASP A 79 -10.50 8.40 -8.21
CA ASP A 79 -10.60 8.52 -6.77
C ASP A 79 -10.24 9.91 -6.24
N HIS A 80 -10.60 10.18 -4.99
CA HIS A 80 -10.39 11.48 -4.36
C HIS A 80 -8.91 11.87 -4.24
N TYR A 81 -8.00 10.91 -4.01
CA TYR A 81 -6.58 11.24 -3.89
C TYR A 81 -5.97 11.59 -5.25
N GLY A 82 -6.44 10.94 -6.33
CA GLY A 82 -6.08 11.31 -7.70
C GLY A 82 -6.45 12.76 -8.04
N LEU A 83 -7.52 13.28 -7.42
CA LEU A 83 -7.94 14.67 -7.57
C LEU A 83 -7.15 15.63 -6.67
N THR A 84 -6.94 15.28 -5.40
CA THR A 84 -6.52 16.27 -4.39
C THR A 84 -5.04 16.26 -4.07
N VAL A 85 -4.36 15.13 -4.30
CA VAL A 85 -2.94 14.96 -3.96
C VAL A 85 -2.18 14.16 -5.04
N PRO A 86 -2.30 14.49 -6.34
CA PRO A 86 -1.45 13.87 -7.35
C PRO A 86 0.02 14.18 -7.06
N LEU A 87 0.93 13.27 -7.43
CA LEU A 87 2.37 13.57 -7.32
C LEU A 87 2.70 14.71 -8.29
N GLY A 88 3.04 15.88 -7.75
CA GLY A 88 3.47 17.03 -8.53
C GLY A 88 4.94 16.91 -8.95
N THR A 89 5.32 17.71 -9.95
CA THR A 89 6.71 17.85 -10.44
C THR A 89 7.58 18.72 -9.53
N THR A 90 7.06 19.24 -8.42
CA THR A 90 7.68 20.35 -7.68
C THR A 90 8.71 19.92 -6.63
N SER A 91 9.16 18.67 -6.63
CA SER A 91 10.27 18.30 -5.75
C SER A 91 11.08 17.15 -6.32
N GLY A 92 12.38 17.35 -6.51
CA GLY A 92 13.37 16.30 -6.75
C GLY A 92 13.58 15.37 -5.55
N ASP A 93 12.60 15.31 -4.66
CA ASP A 93 12.62 14.48 -3.46
C ASP A 93 12.52 13.01 -3.84
N PRO A 94 13.14 12.13 -3.05
CA PRO A 94 12.93 10.71 -3.22
C PRO A 94 11.45 10.35 -3.04
N VAL A 95 11.00 9.37 -3.80
CA VAL A 95 9.67 8.80 -3.71
C VAL A 95 9.79 7.40 -3.14
N LEU A 96 9.04 7.13 -2.08
CA LEU A 96 8.83 5.79 -1.59
C LEU A 96 7.54 5.26 -2.21
N PHE A 97 7.68 4.58 -3.35
CA PHE A 97 6.55 4.05 -4.10
C PHE A 97 6.14 2.69 -3.55
N VAL A 98 4.85 2.52 -3.25
CA VAL A 98 4.29 1.27 -2.73
C VAL A 98 3.14 0.83 -3.63
N SER A 99 3.20 -0.41 -4.10
CA SER A 99 2.16 -1.01 -4.94
C SER A 99 1.77 -2.40 -4.46
N ILE A 100 0.53 -2.79 -4.74
CA ILE A 100 0.08 -4.19 -4.64
C ILE A 100 0.60 -5.06 -5.79
N ARG A 101 1.11 -4.44 -6.86
CA ARG A 101 1.72 -5.15 -7.99
C ARG A 101 3.16 -5.53 -7.65
N PRO A 102 3.64 -6.71 -8.09
CA PRO A 102 5.01 -7.17 -7.81
C PRO A 102 6.08 -6.46 -8.66
N ASP A 103 5.65 -5.89 -9.79
CA ASP A 103 6.46 -5.14 -10.75
C ASP A 103 6.08 -3.66 -10.74
N ILE A 104 7.03 -2.81 -11.15
CA ILE A 104 6.83 -1.36 -11.18
C ILE A 104 6.12 -0.88 -12.45
N GLY A 105 6.04 -1.72 -13.48
CA GLY A 105 5.51 -1.38 -14.79
C GLY A 105 6.08 -0.08 -15.38
N ASP A 106 5.22 0.64 -16.10
CA ASP A 106 5.58 1.89 -16.77
C ASP A 106 5.89 3.05 -15.81
N THR A 107 5.49 2.94 -14.53
CA THR A 107 5.80 3.91 -13.47
C THR A 107 7.30 4.19 -13.41
N GLY A 108 8.12 3.15 -13.56
CA GLY A 108 9.57 3.29 -13.49
C GLY A 108 10.15 4.18 -14.59
N ALA A 109 9.52 4.23 -15.76
CA ALA A 109 9.97 5.05 -16.89
C ALA A 109 9.85 6.55 -16.60
N CYS A 110 9.03 6.95 -15.64
CA CYS A 110 8.88 8.34 -15.19
C CYS A 110 9.95 8.80 -14.20
N PHE A 111 10.93 7.96 -13.86
CA PHE A 111 12.01 8.31 -12.93
C PHE A 111 13.39 8.11 -13.56
N GLU A 112 14.39 8.84 -13.06
CA GLU A 112 15.80 8.66 -13.44
C GLU A 112 16.42 7.44 -12.79
N SER A 113 16.02 7.13 -11.55
CA SER A 113 16.50 6.00 -10.79
C SER A 113 15.34 5.22 -10.18
N VAL A 114 15.43 3.90 -10.26
CA VAL A 114 14.45 2.95 -9.76
C VAL A 114 15.17 1.86 -8.99
N GLU A 115 14.93 1.77 -7.69
CA GLU A 115 15.50 0.75 -6.83
C GLU A 115 14.39 0.01 -6.09
N LYS A 116 14.31 -1.32 -6.26
CA LYS A 116 13.39 -2.14 -5.46
C LYS A 116 14.04 -2.40 -4.11
N ILE A 117 13.41 -1.94 -3.03
CA ILE A 117 14.01 -1.99 -1.68
C ILE A 117 13.38 -3.06 -0.79
N ALA A 118 12.12 -3.44 -1.02
CA ALA A 118 11.46 -4.47 -0.22
C ALA A 118 10.24 -5.09 -0.91
N ASP A 119 9.94 -6.32 -0.50
CA ASP A 119 8.63 -6.97 -0.65
C ASP A 119 8.10 -7.28 0.76
N VAL A 120 6.83 -6.97 1.01
CA VAL A 120 6.14 -7.29 2.26
C VAL A 120 5.03 -8.28 1.94
N ASP A 121 4.98 -9.39 2.66
CA ASP A 121 3.95 -10.42 2.52
C ASP A 121 3.35 -10.77 3.88
N VAL A 122 2.09 -10.41 4.08
CA VAL A 122 1.32 -10.71 5.29
C VAL A 122 0.31 -11.80 5.01
N ALA A 123 0.55 -12.99 5.56
CA ALA A 123 -0.42 -14.07 5.57
C ALA A 123 -1.62 -13.70 6.45
N VAL A 124 -2.80 -13.58 5.85
CA VAL A 124 -4.08 -13.37 6.57
C VAL A 124 -4.75 -14.71 6.84
N TYR A 125 -4.70 -15.61 5.85
CA TYR A 125 -5.02 -17.03 5.95
C TYR A 125 -4.04 -17.80 5.06
N GLN A 126 -4.03 -19.13 5.15
CA GLN A 126 -3.17 -20.00 4.32
C GLN A 126 -3.20 -19.68 2.82
N ASN A 127 -4.35 -19.27 2.27
CA ASN A 127 -4.54 -18.97 0.85
C ASN A 127 -4.90 -17.50 0.59
N PHE A 128 -4.67 -16.62 1.54
CA PHE A 128 -5.00 -15.20 1.40
C PHE A 128 -3.93 -14.34 2.06
N HIS A 129 -3.23 -13.58 1.23
CA HIS A 129 -2.08 -12.78 1.61
C HIS A 129 -2.30 -11.34 1.19
N ARG A 130 -1.74 -10.40 1.95
CA ARG A 130 -1.56 -9.01 1.51
C ARG A 130 -0.10 -8.84 1.13
N ARG A 131 0.12 -8.51 -0.14
CA ARG A 131 1.45 -8.32 -0.69
C ARG A 131 1.60 -6.91 -1.18
N VAL A 132 2.73 -6.31 -0.86
CA VAL A 132 3.13 -5.04 -1.45
C VAL A 132 4.61 -5.08 -1.80
N SER A 133 4.94 -4.42 -2.89
CA SER A 133 6.30 -4.16 -3.31
C SER A 133 6.60 -2.68 -3.08
N ILE A 134 7.84 -2.40 -2.68
CA ILE A 134 8.31 -1.07 -2.29
C ILE A 134 9.54 -0.73 -3.10
N TRP A 135 9.53 0.47 -3.68
CA TRP A 135 10.64 1.02 -4.43
C TRP A 135 11.03 2.40 -3.93
N LEU A 136 12.32 2.68 -3.97
CA LEU A 136 12.86 4.01 -3.85
C LEU A 136 13.10 4.58 -5.26
N LEU A 137 12.40 5.65 -5.59
CA LEU A 137 12.46 6.30 -6.90
C LEU A 137 13.04 7.70 -6.75
N LYS A 138 13.85 8.14 -7.72
CA LYS A 138 14.49 9.47 -7.71
C LYS A 138 14.45 10.11 -9.09
N GLY A 139 14.46 11.44 -9.12
CA GLY A 139 14.44 12.22 -10.35
C GLY A 139 13.12 12.01 -11.12
N PHE A 140 12.00 12.41 -10.51
CA PHE A 140 10.70 12.33 -11.18
C PHE A 140 10.67 13.26 -12.42
N LYS A 141 10.40 12.68 -13.58
CA LYS A 141 10.42 13.34 -14.90
C LYS A 141 9.05 13.84 -15.35
N GLY A 142 8.00 13.51 -14.61
CA GLY A 142 6.60 13.74 -14.99
C GLY A 142 5.90 12.47 -15.46
N TYR A 143 4.63 12.64 -15.77
CA TYR A 143 3.71 11.63 -16.28
C TYR A 143 3.53 11.75 -17.79
#